data_AF-A0A2A5BF40-F1
#
_entry.id   AF-A0A2A5BF40-F1
#
_cell.length_a   1.000
_cell.length_b   1.000
_cell.length_c   1.000
_cell.angle_alpha   90.00
_cell.angle_beta   90.00
_cell.angle_gamma   90.00
#
_symmetry.space_group_name_H-M   'P 1'
#
loop_
_entity.id
_entity.type
_entity.pdbx_description
1 polymer ?
#
loop_
_entity_poly.entity_id
_entity_poly.type
_entity_poly.pdbx_seq_one_letter_code
_entity_poly.pdbx_strand_id
1 'polypeptide(L)'
;MGTVEKETRGSHGYIYLTACKYLRAANYIPNNDRGAPYLVNLAFSIELFIKCLDVTEKTIFNDQHPFNLIEYTQTINTRIRGHSLLDMFNKLPSKLIELATAIYNKNYQRCLDEDLKEIENTFVDWRYAFEKQHISSDSLLLEELAIFFKEFAEDTFPKN
;
A
#
# COMPACT_ATOMS: atom_id res chain seq x y z
N MET A 1 6.88 -30.50 -23.98
CA MET A 1 7.49 -29.64 -22.94
C MET A 1 6.73 -28.34 -22.96
N GLY A 2 5.95 -28.08 -21.92
CA GLY A 2 4.99 -26.97 -21.88
C GLY A 2 5.37 -25.97 -20.80
N THR A 3 5.06 -24.71 -21.05
CA THR A 3 5.16 -23.64 -20.06
C THR A 3 4.16 -23.92 -18.94
N VAL A 4 4.61 -23.94 -17.69
CA VAL A 4 3.71 -24.05 -16.53
C VAL A 4 3.39 -22.63 -16.05
N GLU A 5 2.10 -22.28 -16.07
CA GLU A 5 1.61 -21.02 -15.52
C GLU A 5 0.98 -21.27 -14.16
N LYS A 6 1.37 -20.48 -13.15
CA LYS A 6 0.72 -20.44 -11.85
C LYS A 6 0.22 -19.03 -11.60
N GLU A 7 -1.07 -18.91 -11.32
CA GLU A 7 -1.69 -17.66 -10.89
C GLU A 7 -2.14 -17.77 -9.43
N THR A 8 -1.79 -16.79 -8.62
CA THR A 8 -2.24 -16.68 -7.22
C THR A 8 -2.84 -15.30 -6.98
N ARG A 9 -3.81 -15.23 -6.07
CA ARG A 9 -4.44 -13.99 -5.62
C ARG A 9 -4.38 -13.89 -4.11
N GLY A 10 -4.04 -12.72 -3.60
CA GLY A 10 -4.02 -12.45 -2.18
C GLY A 10 -3.05 -11.32 -1.85
N SER A 11 -2.60 -11.29 -0.60
CA SER A 11 -1.66 -10.27 -0.16
C SER A 11 -0.23 -10.55 -0.67
N HIS A 12 0.51 -9.50 -1.01
CA HIS A 12 1.83 -9.61 -1.64
C HIS A 12 2.97 -9.08 -0.76
N GLY A 13 3.83 -10.00 -0.29
CA GLY A 13 4.88 -9.68 0.69
C GLY A 13 5.90 -8.65 0.22
N TYR A 14 6.32 -8.66 -1.04
CA TYR A 14 7.29 -7.67 -1.55
C TYR A 14 6.75 -6.23 -1.52
N ILE A 15 5.46 -6.03 -1.83
CA ILE A 15 4.85 -4.70 -1.81
C ILE A 15 4.71 -4.23 -0.36
N TYR A 16 4.29 -5.12 0.55
CA TYR A 16 4.25 -4.85 1.99
C TYR A 16 5.64 -4.44 2.54
N LEU A 17 6.69 -5.21 2.24
CA LEU A 17 8.05 -4.88 2.68
C LEU A 17 8.54 -3.55 2.09
N THR A 18 8.11 -3.21 0.89
CA THR A 18 8.41 -1.90 0.27
C THR A 18 7.67 -0.78 0.99
N ALA A 19 6.38 -0.94 1.31
CA ALA A 19 5.61 0.00 2.13
C ALA A 19 6.29 0.27 3.49
N CYS A 20 6.74 -0.80 4.16
CA CYS A 20 7.50 -0.71 5.40
C CYS A 20 8.80 0.11 5.28
N LYS A 21 9.49 0.07 4.12
CA LYS A 21 10.68 0.90 3.89
C LYS A 21 10.33 2.39 3.81
N TYR A 22 9.22 2.74 3.15
CA TYR A 22 8.76 4.13 3.08
C TYR A 22 8.31 4.67 4.44
N LEU A 23 7.54 3.89 5.20
CA LEU A 23 7.17 4.26 6.58
C LEU A 23 8.42 4.43 7.46
N ARG A 24 9.40 3.54 7.33
CA ARG A 24 10.66 3.66 8.05
C ARG A 24 11.45 4.91 7.63
N ALA A 25 11.47 5.22 6.33
CA ALA A 25 12.12 6.43 5.82
C ALA A 25 11.47 7.69 6.38
N ALA A 26 10.13 7.76 6.47
CA ALA A 26 9.42 8.84 7.16
C ALA A 26 9.89 8.97 8.61
N ASN A 27 9.96 7.85 9.35
CA ASN A 27 10.36 7.85 10.75
C ASN A 27 11.83 8.23 11.01
N TYR A 28 12.71 8.14 10.01
CA TYR A 28 14.09 8.62 10.12
C TYR A 28 14.24 10.14 9.95
N ILE A 29 13.20 10.84 9.48
CA ILE A 29 13.23 12.30 9.36
C ILE A 29 13.10 12.92 10.75
N PRO A 30 14.06 13.76 11.18
CA PRO A 30 14.01 14.42 12.48
C PRO A 30 12.71 15.22 12.65
N ASN A 31 12.16 15.23 13.87
CA ASN A 31 10.87 15.90 14.14
C ASN A 31 10.85 17.38 13.71
N ASN A 32 11.97 18.09 13.86
CA ASN A 32 12.13 19.49 13.47
C ASN A 32 12.29 19.70 11.95
N ASP A 33 12.36 18.63 11.17
CA ASP A 33 12.53 18.64 9.70
C ASP A 33 11.41 17.86 8.99
N ARG A 34 10.33 17.54 9.72
CA ARG A 34 9.14 16.88 9.17
C ARG A 34 8.33 17.86 8.31
N GLY A 35 8.72 17.98 7.05
CA GLY A 35 8.00 18.72 6.02
C GLY A 35 7.48 17.82 4.90
N ALA A 36 7.50 18.30 3.67
CA ALA A 36 7.04 17.55 2.49
C ALA A 36 7.60 16.12 2.39
N PRO A 37 8.91 15.85 2.63
CA PRO A 37 9.45 14.50 2.52
C PRO A 37 8.82 13.53 3.51
N TYR A 38 8.46 14.00 4.71
CA TYR A 38 7.80 13.20 5.72
C TYR A 38 6.40 12.75 5.26
N LEU A 39 5.59 13.73 4.85
CA LEU A 39 4.20 13.52 4.44
C LEU A 39 4.09 12.66 3.18
N VAL A 40 4.99 12.87 2.21
CA VAL A 40 5.05 12.07 0.97
C VAL A 40 5.41 10.62 1.27
N ASN A 41 6.38 10.36 2.15
CA ASN A 41 6.76 8.99 2.53
C ASN A 41 5.62 8.28 3.28
N LEU A 42 4.91 8.97 4.18
CA LEU A 42 3.73 8.42 4.85
C LEU A 42 2.62 8.10 3.84
N ALA A 43 2.22 9.07 3.01
CA ALA A 43 1.17 8.89 2.03
C ALA A 43 1.48 7.73 1.05
N PHE A 44 2.73 7.64 0.59
CA PHE A 44 3.13 6.56 -0.29
C PHE A 44 3.20 5.20 0.41
N SER A 45 3.56 5.16 1.70
CA SER A 45 3.49 3.91 2.46
C SER A 45 2.06 3.40 2.59
N ILE A 46 1.07 4.28 2.85
CA ILE A 46 -0.36 3.94 2.90
C ILE A 46 -0.83 3.37 1.56
N GLU A 47 -0.52 4.05 0.45
CA GLU A 47 -0.84 3.56 -0.90
C GLU A 47 -0.30 2.14 -1.13
N LEU A 48 0.94 1.87 -0.75
CA LEU A 48 1.55 0.56 -0.92
C LEU A 48 0.96 -0.50 0.02
N PHE A 49 0.59 -0.15 1.26
CA PHE A 49 -0.11 -1.08 2.15
C PHE A 49 -1.48 -1.46 1.58
N ILE A 50 -2.26 -0.50 1.08
CA ILE A 50 -3.55 -0.80 0.43
C ILE A 50 -3.33 -1.71 -0.79
N LYS A 51 -2.37 -1.37 -1.65
CA LYS A 51 -2.05 -2.15 -2.86
C LYS A 51 -1.57 -3.56 -2.56
N CYS A 52 -0.93 -3.80 -1.42
CA CYS A 52 -0.41 -5.12 -1.10
C CYS A 52 -1.51 -6.10 -0.67
N LEU A 53 -2.72 -5.65 -0.33
CA LEU A 53 -3.79 -6.49 0.22
C LEU A 53 -4.43 -7.42 -0.82
N ASP A 54 -4.58 -6.97 -2.07
CA ASP A 54 -5.22 -7.73 -3.15
C ASP A 54 -4.45 -7.61 -4.47
N VAL A 55 -3.57 -8.57 -4.70
CA VAL A 55 -2.68 -8.63 -5.85
C VAL A 55 -2.91 -9.93 -6.60
N THR A 56 -2.80 -9.89 -7.93
CA THR A 56 -2.69 -11.09 -8.75
C THR A 56 -1.25 -11.27 -9.18
N GLU A 57 -0.67 -12.40 -8.82
CA GLU A 57 0.69 -12.78 -9.16
C GLU A 57 0.63 -13.91 -10.18
N LYS A 58 1.25 -13.69 -11.35
CA LYS A 58 1.39 -14.70 -12.40
C LYS A 58 2.85 -15.09 -12.52
N THR A 59 3.14 -16.35 -12.27
CA THR A 59 4.49 -16.92 -12.41
C THR A 59 4.50 -17.89 -13.58
N ILE A 60 5.39 -17.64 -14.53
CA ILE A 60 5.58 -18.42 -15.75
C ILE A 60 6.92 -19.14 -15.63
N PHE A 61 6.91 -20.46 -15.59
CA PHE A 61 8.11 -21.29 -15.54
C PHE A 61 8.54 -21.72 -16.95
N ASN A 62 9.79 -21.43 -17.30
CA ASN A 62 10.40 -21.80 -18.58
C ASN A 62 11.30 -23.02 -18.39
N ASP A 63 10.81 -24.19 -18.81
CA ASP A 63 11.52 -25.47 -18.68
C ASP A 63 12.63 -25.68 -19.75
N GLN A 64 13.08 -24.63 -20.44
CA GLN A 64 13.96 -24.74 -21.62
C GLN A 64 15.39 -24.25 -21.42
N HIS A 65 15.88 -24.12 -20.18
CA HIS A 65 17.26 -23.67 -19.96
C HIS A 65 18.26 -24.82 -20.19
N PRO A 66 19.34 -24.63 -21.00
CA PRO A 66 20.32 -25.68 -21.34
C PRO A 66 21.15 -26.24 -20.15
N PHE A 67 20.87 -25.82 -18.92
CA PHE A 67 21.62 -26.18 -17.71
C PHE A 67 20.73 -26.67 -16.55
N ASN A 68 19.49 -27.09 -16.81
CA ASN A 68 18.50 -27.45 -15.75
C ASN A 68 18.24 -26.31 -14.73
N LEU A 69 18.46 -25.06 -15.13
CA LEU A 69 18.07 -23.90 -14.33
C LEU A 69 16.60 -23.62 -14.58
N ILE A 70 15.81 -23.51 -13.51
CA ILE A 70 14.43 -23.06 -13.59
C ILE A 70 14.47 -21.54 -13.78
N GLU A 71 14.26 -21.08 -15.00
CA GLU A 71 13.99 -19.68 -15.26
C GLU A 71 12.49 -19.44 -15.05
N TYR A 72 12.13 -18.39 -14.32
CA TYR A 72 10.74 -17.99 -14.20
C TYR A 72 10.61 -16.49 -14.37
N THR A 73 9.48 -16.08 -14.96
CA THR A 73 9.07 -14.68 -15.00
C THR A 73 7.89 -14.49 -14.05
N GLN A 74 8.01 -13.53 -13.14
CA GLN A 74 6.94 -13.16 -12.21
C GLN A 74 6.34 -11.82 -12.64
N THR A 75 5.04 -11.80 -12.88
CA THR A 75 4.29 -10.58 -13.16
C THR A 75 3.36 -10.29 -11.98
N ILE A 76 3.55 -9.12 -11.37
CA ILE A 76 2.75 -8.67 -10.24
C ILE A 76 1.77 -7.63 -10.77
N ASN A 77 0.48 -7.91 -10.67
CA ASN A 77 -0.57 -6.99 -11.11
C ASN A 77 -1.35 -6.49 -9.89
N THR A 78 -1.10 -5.24 -9.51
CA THR A 78 -1.95 -4.51 -8.58
C THR A 78 -3.25 -4.18 -9.31
N ARG A 79 -4.38 -4.74 -8.86
CA ARG A 79 -5.70 -4.49 -9.46
C ARG A 79 -6.19 -3.04 -9.29
N ILE A 80 -5.40 -2.27 -8.55
CA ILE A 80 -5.65 -0.91 -8.16
C ILE A 80 -4.71 0.02 -8.94
N ARG A 81 -5.29 0.90 -9.77
CA ARG A 81 -4.61 2.00 -10.47
C ARG A 81 -5.16 3.34 -10.00
N GLY A 82 -4.32 4.37 -10.00
CA GLY A 82 -4.64 5.72 -9.53
C GLY A 82 -3.84 6.10 -8.27
N HIS A 83 -4.16 7.28 -7.73
CA HIS A 83 -3.52 7.86 -6.53
C HIS A 83 -4.50 8.20 -5.39
N SER A 84 -5.82 8.27 -5.63
CA SER A 84 -6.80 8.50 -4.55
C SER A 84 -6.85 7.29 -3.64
N LEU A 85 -6.47 7.48 -2.38
CA LEU A 85 -6.43 6.41 -1.38
C LEU A 85 -7.80 5.76 -1.16
N LEU A 86 -8.87 6.56 -1.13
CA LEU A 86 -10.24 6.07 -0.98
C LEU A 86 -10.67 5.22 -2.18
N ASP A 87 -10.42 5.68 -3.40
CA ASP A 87 -10.73 4.91 -4.62
C ASP A 87 -9.97 3.59 -4.67
N MET A 88 -8.74 3.57 -4.16
CA MET A 88 -7.92 2.38 -4.06
C MET A 88 -8.50 1.39 -3.05
N PHE A 89 -8.86 1.87 -1.87
CA PHE A 89 -9.50 1.07 -0.82
C PHE A 89 -10.83 0.47 -1.29
N ASN A 90 -11.68 1.26 -1.96
CA ASN A 90 -12.99 0.83 -2.48
C ASN A 90 -12.92 -0.22 -3.59
N LYS A 91 -11.74 -0.45 -4.18
CA LYS A 91 -11.50 -1.51 -5.18
C LYS A 91 -11.09 -2.84 -4.57
N LEU A 92 -10.83 -2.89 -3.26
CA LEU A 92 -10.53 -4.14 -2.57
C LEU A 92 -11.77 -5.06 -2.51
N PRO A 93 -11.58 -6.37 -2.30
CA PRO A 93 -12.68 -7.28 -1.99
C PRO A 93 -13.53 -6.76 -0.81
N SER A 94 -14.86 -6.82 -0.93
CA SER A 94 -15.79 -6.29 0.08
C SER A 94 -15.51 -6.80 1.49
N LYS A 95 -15.15 -8.07 1.63
CA LYS A 95 -14.78 -8.67 2.92
C LYS A 95 -13.57 -7.98 3.58
N LEU A 96 -12.58 -7.54 2.80
CA LEU A 96 -11.42 -6.82 3.32
C LEU A 96 -11.81 -5.39 3.71
N ILE A 97 -12.65 -4.74 2.91
CA ILE A 97 -13.18 -3.40 3.21
C ILE A 97 -13.97 -3.41 4.52
N GLU A 98 -14.92 -4.34 4.65
CA GLU A 98 -15.75 -4.51 5.85
C GLU A 98 -14.89 -4.77 7.09
N LEU A 99 -13.90 -5.65 6.98
CA LEU A 99 -13.01 -5.99 8.09
C LEU A 99 -12.13 -4.79 8.50
N ALA A 100 -11.49 -4.13 7.52
CA ALA A 100 -10.66 -2.96 7.79
C ALA A 100 -11.47 -1.84 8.44
N THR A 101 -12.65 -1.55 7.89
CA THR A 101 -13.56 -0.52 8.43
C THR A 101 -14.00 -0.84 9.85
N ALA A 102 -14.36 -2.10 10.14
CA ALA A 102 -14.77 -2.51 11.48
C ALA A 102 -13.62 -2.40 12.49
N ILE A 103 -12.41 -2.84 12.13
CA ILE A 103 -11.23 -2.74 13.01
C ILE A 103 -10.87 -1.27 13.24
N TYR A 104 -10.86 -0.46 12.18
CA TYR A 104 -10.55 0.96 12.26
C TYR A 104 -11.53 1.71 13.16
N ASN A 105 -12.83 1.54 12.93
CA ASN A 105 -13.86 2.19 13.72
C ASN A 105 -13.77 1.78 15.20
N LYS A 106 -13.51 0.49 15.48
CA LYS A 106 -13.31 0.01 16.86
C LYS A 106 -12.12 0.68 17.54
N ASN A 107 -10.98 0.80 16.84
CA ASN A 107 -9.72 1.26 17.43
C ASN A 107 -9.65 2.79 17.55
N TYR A 108 -10.19 3.52 16.57
CA TYR A 108 -10.04 4.98 16.46
C TYR A 108 -11.35 5.74 16.71
N GLN A 109 -12.51 5.06 16.74
CA GLN A 109 -13.84 5.69 16.87
C GLN A 109 -14.13 6.71 15.75
N ARG A 110 -13.55 6.50 14.56
CA ARG A 110 -13.68 7.35 13.37
C ARG A 110 -14.20 6.56 12.16
N CYS A 111 -14.51 7.28 11.08
CA CYS A 111 -14.89 6.71 9.80
C CYS A 111 -13.66 6.60 8.89
N LEU A 112 -13.25 5.38 8.56
CA LEU A 112 -12.07 5.14 7.71
C LEU A 112 -12.20 5.80 6.33
N ASP A 113 -13.40 5.79 5.75
CA ASP A 113 -13.63 6.38 4.42
C ASP A 113 -13.47 7.90 4.41
N GLU A 114 -13.92 8.57 5.48
CA GLU A 114 -13.76 10.02 5.64
C GLU A 114 -12.29 10.40 5.84
N ASP A 115 -11.60 9.65 6.70
CA ASP A 115 -10.18 9.83 6.98
C ASP A 115 -9.32 9.58 5.73
N LEU A 116 -9.61 8.53 4.96
CA LEU A 116 -8.96 8.26 3.67
C LEU A 116 -9.22 9.35 2.64
N LYS A 117 -10.44 9.89 2.61
CA LYS A 117 -10.83 10.98 1.70
C LYS A 117 -10.09 12.27 2.03
N GLU A 118 -9.94 12.58 3.31
CA GLU A 118 -9.24 13.78 3.77
C GLU A 118 -7.79 13.84 3.26
N ILE A 119 -7.09 12.70 3.30
CA ILE A 119 -5.68 12.64 2.90
C ILE A 119 -5.45 12.13 1.48
N GLU A 120 -6.51 11.90 0.69
CA GLU A 120 -6.46 11.13 -0.56
C GLU A 120 -5.49 11.69 -1.61
N ASN A 121 -5.30 13.01 -1.60
CA ASN A 121 -4.45 13.72 -2.56
C ASN A 121 -3.13 14.19 -1.97
N THR A 122 -2.81 13.87 -0.71
CA THR A 122 -1.59 14.34 -0.01
C THR A 122 -0.33 14.12 -0.85
N PHE A 123 -0.15 12.93 -1.42
CA PHE A 123 1.01 12.62 -2.24
C PHE A 123 1.14 13.51 -3.48
N VAL A 124 0.01 13.76 -4.15
CA VAL A 124 -0.04 14.61 -5.37
C VAL A 124 0.19 16.07 -5.00
N ASP A 125 -0.47 16.53 -3.95
CA ASP A 125 -0.44 17.91 -3.51
C ASP A 125 0.98 18.36 -3.16
N TRP A 126 1.71 17.54 -2.40
CA TRP A 126 3.09 17.84 -2.02
C TRP A 126 4.08 17.78 -3.19
N ARG A 127 3.76 17.05 -4.27
CA ARG A 127 4.59 17.07 -5.50
C ARG A 127 4.46 18.39 -6.25
N TYR A 128 3.30 19.02 -6.20
CA TYR A 128 3.00 20.28 -6.89
C TYR A 128 2.91 21.44 -5.91
N ALA A 129 3.69 21.37 -4.82
CA ALA A 129 3.54 22.30 -3.71
C ALA A 129 3.83 23.76 -4.04
N PHE A 130 4.70 23.98 -5.00
CA PHE A 130 5.06 25.31 -5.48
C PHE A 130 4.09 25.86 -6.54
N GLU A 131 3.14 25.04 -7.00
CA GLU A 131 2.10 25.43 -7.96
C GLU A 131 0.77 25.77 -7.29
N LYS A 132 0.57 25.30 -6.05
CA LYS A 132 -0.64 25.55 -5.25
C LYS A 132 -0.46 26.75 -4.31
N GLN A 133 -1.53 27.51 -4.11
CA GLN A 133 -1.53 28.66 -3.19
C GLN A 133 -1.54 28.24 -1.71
N HIS A 134 -2.17 27.11 -1.39
CA HIS A 134 -2.22 26.57 -0.03
C HIS A 134 -2.21 25.04 -0.07
N ILE A 135 -1.37 24.44 0.79
CA ILE A 135 -1.37 23.01 1.07
C ILE A 135 -1.41 22.83 2.57
N SER A 136 -2.38 22.06 3.02
CA SER A 136 -2.49 21.56 4.38
C SER A 136 -2.64 20.05 4.32
N SER A 137 -1.95 19.35 5.21
CA SER A 137 -2.13 17.91 5.39
C SER A 137 -2.09 17.61 6.87
N ASP A 138 -3.01 16.79 7.34
CA ASP A 138 -2.99 16.30 8.71
C ASP A 138 -1.91 15.21 8.85
N SER A 139 -0.77 15.61 9.42
CA SER A 139 0.37 14.71 9.65
C SER A 139 0.02 13.61 10.64
N LEU A 140 -0.81 13.89 11.66
CA LEU A 140 -1.20 12.91 12.66
C LEU A 140 -2.09 11.85 12.02
N LEU A 141 -3.06 12.26 11.22
CA LEU A 141 -3.92 11.33 10.50
C LEU A 141 -3.14 10.43 9.53
N LEU A 142 -2.15 10.99 8.82
CA LEU A 142 -1.23 10.21 7.97
C LEU A 142 -0.43 9.17 8.76
N GLU A 143 0.08 9.54 9.95
CA GLU A 143 0.78 8.60 10.82
C GLU A 143 -0.12 7.46 11.28
N GLU A 144 -1.32 7.79 11.77
CA GLU A 144 -2.29 6.83 12.27
C GLU A 144 -2.74 5.87 11.17
N LEU A 145 -3.03 6.36 9.97
CA LEU A 145 -3.41 5.52 8.84
C LEU A 145 -2.24 4.65 8.36
N ALA A 146 -1.01 5.16 8.34
CA ALA A 146 0.15 4.36 7.96
C ALA A 146 0.40 3.21 8.96
N ILE A 147 0.24 3.46 10.26
CA ILE A 147 0.34 2.44 11.31
C ILE A 147 -0.79 1.42 11.17
N PHE A 148 -2.04 1.90 11.06
CA PHE A 148 -3.20 1.04 10.90
C PHE A 148 -3.07 0.09 9.71
N PHE A 149 -2.76 0.62 8.51
CA PHE A 149 -2.66 -0.21 7.32
C PHE A 149 -1.45 -1.14 7.34
N LYS A 150 -0.36 -0.76 8.02
CA LYS A 150 0.75 -1.68 8.27
C LYS A 150 0.28 -2.89 9.07
N GLU A 151 -0.34 -2.65 10.22
CA GLU A 151 -0.80 -3.72 11.13
C GLU A 151 -1.88 -4.58 10.46
N PHE A 152 -2.83 -3.95 9.78
CA PHE A 152 -3.88 -4.63 9.05
C PHE A 152 -3.31 -5.53 7.95
N ALA A 153 -2.37 -5.04 7.14
CA ALA A 153 -1.71 -5.84 6.11
C ALA A 153 -0.86 -6.97 6.71
N GLU A 154 -0.20 -6.74 7.85
CA GLU A 154 0.57 -7.77 8.55
C GLU A 154 -0.30 -8.95 8.98
N ASP A 155 -1.53 -8.67 9.43
CA ASP A 155 -2.51 -9.70 9.83
C ASP A 155 -3.14 -10.46 8.66
N THR A 156 -3.03 -9.98 7.41
CA THR A 156 -3.51 -10.72 6.23
C THR A 156 -2.54 -11.78 5.74
N PHE A 157 -1.29 -11.76 6.20
CA PHE A 157 -0.31 -12.80 5.88
C PHE A 157 -0.46 -14.04 6.78
N PRO A 158 -0.22 -15.26 6.27
CA PRO A 158 -0.25 -16.46 7.09
C PRO A 158 0.76 -16.35 8.23
N LYS A 159 0.31 -16.53 9.47
CA LYS A 159 1.19 -16.68 10.64
C LYS A 159 1.74 -18.11 10.60
N ASN A 160 3.05 -18.25 10.44
CA ASN A 160 3.75 -19.54 10.46
C ASN A 160 3.57 -20.27 11.80
#